data_AF-A0A2S9FAV5-F1
#
_entry.id   AF-A0A2S9FAV5-F1
#
_cell.length_a   1.000
_cell.length_b   1.000
_cell.length_c   1.000
_cell.angle_alpha   90.00
_cell.angle_beta   90.00
_cell.angle_gamma   90.00
#
_symmetry.space_group_name_H-M   'P 1'
#
loop_
_entity.id
_entity.type
_entity.pdbx_description
1 polymer ?
#
loop_
_entity_poly.entity_id
_entity_poly.type
_entity_poly.pdbx_seq_one_letter_code
_entity_poly.pdbx_strand_id
1 'polypeptide(L)'
;MLAPGFLAIGSGPAGVSAAETFRRRHPHIPVRILSADPALPYAKPPLSKEYLGGGHTNLELHTAGWFDRHDIELSLGVTVEHIDVDAHEVVTAGGARYPYWHLVLASGSAAVPLAVPGGDAAQSLRSFADAVALKMAARYASTAVVIGGGLIGCETAGCLAGLGVDTCMVLPEAA
;
A
#
# COMPACT_ATOMS: atom_id res chain seq x y z
N MET A 1 4.54 -15.23 25.43
CA MET A 1 3.42 -14.45 24.85
C MET A 1 3.92 -13.06 24.56
N LEU A 2 3.50 -12.44 23.46
CA LEU A 2 3.85 -11.05 23.15
C LEU A 2 3.25 -10.12 24.22
N ALA A 3 4.02 -9.13 24.66
CA ALA A 3 3.47 -8.11 25.56
C ALA A 3 2.49 -7.21 24.79
N PRO A 4 1.30 -6.90 25.34
CA PRO A 4 0.36 -5.98 24.72
C PRO A 4 0.92 -4.56 24.68
N GLY A 5 0.46 -3.77 23.71
CA GLY A 5 0.90 -2.39 23.52
C GLY A 5 0.11 -1.71 22.42
N PHE A 6 0.78 -0.93 21.58
CA PHE A 6 0.21 -0.37 20.36
C PHE A 6 0.38 -1.33 19.19
N LEU A 7 -0.70 -1.51 18.41
CA LEU A 7 -0.71 -2.30 17.20
C LEU A 7 -1.40 -1.52 16.07
N ALA A 8 -0.73 -1.36 14.94
CA ALA A 8 -1.33 -0.85 13.71
C ALA A 8 -1.49 -1.97 12.68
N ILE A 9 -2.68 -2.06 12.06
CA ILE A 9 -2.94 -2.91 10.90
C ILE A 9 -2.80 -2.03 9.66
N GLY A 10 -1.73 -2.22 8.89
CA GLY A 10 -1.40 -1.48 7.69
C GLY A 10 -0.20 -0.54 7.91
N SER A 11 0.79 -0.62 7.01
CA SER A 11 2.03 0.14 7.08
C SER A 11 2.09 1.34 6.13
N GLY A 12 0.95 1.81 5.63
CA GLY A 12 0.89 3.08 4.91
C GLY A 12 1.22 4.28 5.81
N PRO A 13 1.22 5.51 5.26
CA PRO A 13 1.54 6.72 6.02
C PRO A 13 0.75 6.86 7.32
N ALA A 14 -0.53 6.48 7.32
CA ALA A 14 -1.37 6.51 8.51
C ALA A 14 -0.85 5.62 9.64
N GLY A 15 -0.51 4.36 9.35
CA GLY A 15 -0.03 3.40 10.35
C GLY A 15 1.36 3.76 10.87
N VAL A 16 2.26 4.16 9.96
CA VAL A 16 3.63 4.57 10.31
C VAL A 16 3.62 5.83 11.18
N SER A 17 2.90 6.88 10.79
CA SER A 17 2.83 8.12 11.58
C SER A 17 2.15 7.93 12.94
N ALA A 18 1.15 7.04 13.02
CA ALA A 18 0.52 6.69 14.29
C ALA A 18 1.49 5.95 15.22
N ALA A 19 2.19 4.94 14.71
CA ALA A 19 3.20 4.19 15.46
C ALA A 19 4.34 5.08 15.95
N GLU A 20 4.88 5.94 15.06
CA GLU A 20 5.92 6.92 15.40
C GLU A 20 5.45 7.86 16.53
N THR A 21 4.27 8.44 16.37
CA THR A 21 3.73 9.39 17.35
C THR A 21 3.46 8.73 18.68
N PHE A 22 2.93 7.50 18.67
CA PHE A 22 2.71 6.73 19.89
C PHE A 22 4.04 6.43 20.59
N ARG A 23 5.05 5.92 19.87
CA ARG A 23 6.37 5.64 20.42
C ARG A 23 7.01 6.87 21.07
N ARG A 24 6.95 8.04 20.43
CA ARG A 24 7.50 9.28 21.01
C ARG A 24 6.83 9.68 22.34
N ARG A 25 5.53 9.40 22.50
CA ARG A 25 4.78 9.72 23.72
C ARG A 25 4.86 8.63 24.79
N HIS A 26 5.11 7.40 24.39
CA HIS A 26 5.10 6.21 25.25
C HIS A 26 6.35 5.36 25.01
N PRO A 27 7.53 5.80 25.47
CA PRO A 27 8.81 5.21 25.10
C PRO A 27 9.03 3.77 25.61
N HIS A 28 8.20 3.29 26.54
CA HIS A 28 8.34 1.96 27.16
C HIS A 28 7.24 0.96 26.77
N ILE A 29 6.27 1.36 25.95
CA ILE A 29 5.17 0.48 25.54
C ILE A 29 5.53 -0.15 24.19
N PRO A 30 5.36 -1.47 23.99
CA PRO A 30 5.61 -2.11 22.71
C PRO A 30 4.79 -1.47 21.56
N VAL A 31 5.42 -1.29 20.40
CA VAL A 31 4.79 -0.72 19.20
C VAL A 31 5.00 -1.66 18.03
N ARG A 32 3.91 -2.11 17.41
CA ARG A 32 3.95 -3.04 16.27
C ARG A 32 3.13 -2.53 15.10
N ILE A 33 3.58 -2.87 13.90
CA ILE A 33 2.87 -2.66 12.64
C ILE A 33 2.81 -4.00 11.91
N LEU A 34 1.61 -4.46 11.57
CA LEU A 34 1.41 -5.61 10.68
C LEU A 34 1.02 -5.11 9.30
N SER A 35 1.67 -5.59 8.25
CA SER A 35 1.33 -5.25 6.87
C SER A 35 1.21 -6.49 6.01
N ALA A 36 0.14 -6.57 5.22
CA ALA A 36 0.00 -7.58 4.18
C ALA A 36 0.95 -7.31 3.00
N ASP A 37 1.40 -6.07 2.82
CA ASP A 37 2.38 -5.72 1.79
C ASP A 37 3.77 -6.26 2.20
N PRO A 38 4.47 -7.03 1.35
CA PRO A 38 5.82 -7.52 1.66
C PRO A 38 6.89 -6.43 1.51
N ALA A 39 6.58 -5.29 0.90
CA ALA A 39 7.53 -4.20 0.73
C ALA A 39 7.65 -3.33 2.00
N LEU A 40 8.83 -2.70 2.19
CA LEU A 40 8.99 -1.65 3.19
C LEU A 40 7.99 -0.51 2.96
N PRO A 41 7.51 0.18 4.00
CA PRO A 41 6.56 1.28 3.86
C PRO A 41 7.01 2.32 2.84
N TYR A 42 6.14 2.63 1.88
CA TYR A 42 6.48 3.51 0.76
C TYR A 42 5.45 4.61 0.49
N ALA A 43 5.93 5.69 -0.12
CA ALA A 43 5.12 6.76 -0.69
C ALA A 43 4.40 6.23 -1.94
N LYS A 44 3.06 6.31 -1.91
CA LYS A 44 2.20 5.92 -3.04
C LYS A 44 2.15 6.95 -4.18
N PRO A 45 2.19 8.28 -3.94
CA PRO A 45 2.03 9.26 -5.02
C PRO A 45 3.02 9.16 -6.19
N PRO A 46 4.30 8.77 -6.00
CA PRO A 46 5.23 8.61 -7.12
C PRO A 46 4.94 7.38 -8.01
N LEU A 47 4.09 6.44 -7.57
CA LEU A 47 3.83 5.20 -8.32
C LEU A 47 3.19 5.46 -9.69
N SER A 48 2.28 6.43 -9.78
CA SER A 48 1.63 6.88 -11.03
C SER A 48 2.40 7.99 -11.76
N LYS A 49 3.59 8.35 -11.27
CA LYS A 49 4.40 9.49 -11.76
C LYS A 49 5.82 9.04 -12.09
N GLU A 50 6.80 9.47 -11.28
CA GLU A 50 8.23 9.28 -11.55
C GLU A 50 8.57 7.79 -11.64
N TYR A 51 7.96 6.95 -10.80
CA TYR A 51 8.25 5.52 -10.83
C TYR A 51 7.80 4.87 -12.14
N LEU A 52 6.54 5.10 -12.55
CA LEU A 52 6.00 4.56 -13.80
C LEU A 52 6.71 5.15 -15.01
N GLY A 53 6.92 6.48 -15.02
CA GLY A 53 7.61 7.22 -16.08
C GLY A 53 9.12 6.93 -16.22
N GLY A 54 9.65 5.92 -15.53
CA GLY A 54 11.04 5.47 -15.70
C GLY A 54 12.07 6.24 -14.86
N GLY A 55 11.66 7.20 -14.05
CA GLY A 55 12.53 7.91 -13.12
C GLY A 55 13.01 7.04 -11.96
N HIS A 56 14.15 7.42 -11.39
CA HIS A 56 14.64 6.88 -10.12
C HIS A 56 14.12 7.77 -8.99
N THR A 57 13.34 7.19 -8.09
CA THR A 57 12.87 7.87 -6.88
C THR A 57 12.97 6.91 -5.69
N ASN A 58 13.39 7.44 -4.54
CA ASN A 58 13.30 6.67 -3.31
C ASN A 58 11.84 6.66 -2.86
N LEU A 59 11.23 5.49 -2.87
CA LEU A 59 9.84 5.32 -2.46
C LEU A 59 9.70 5.13 -0.96
N GLU A 60 10.74 4.71 -0.24
CA GLU A 60 10.66 4.38 1.18
C GLU A 60 10.23 5.60 2.02
N LEU A 61 9.22 5.43 2.88
CA LEU A 61 8.85 6.44 3.88
C LEU A 61 9.95 6.56 4.94
N HIS A 62 10.49 5.42 5.33
CA HIS A 62 11.63 5.28 6.22
C HIS A 62 12.45 4.05 5.83
N THR A 63 13.76 4.11 6.10
CA THR A 63 14.64 2.96 5.89
C THR A 63 14.34 1.85 6.90
N ALA A 64 14.70 0.60 6.59
CA ALA A 64 14.55 -0.52 7.53
C ALA A 64 15.15 -0.21 8.92
N GLY A 65 16.39 0.30 8.95
CA GLY A 65 17.07 0.65 10.19
C GLY A 65 16.45 1.82 10.97
N TRP A 66 15.51 2.58 10.38
CA TRP A 66 14.74 3.57 11.14
C TRP A 66 13.77 2.91 12.11
N PHE A 67 13.11 1.82 11.70
CA PHE A 67 12.17 1.09 12.55
C PHE A 67 12.88 0.47 13.76
N ASP A 68 14.05 -0.14 13.52
CA ASP A 68 14.90 -0.68 14.58
C ASP A 68 15.33 0.40 15.59
N ARG A 69 15.79 1.56 15.08
CA ARG A 69 16.22 2.69 15.94
C ARG A 69 15.08 3.29 16.77
N HIS A 70 13.84 3.16 16.32
CA HIS A 70 12.66 3.65 17.04
C HIS A 70 11.96 2.55 17.85
N ASP A 71 12.52 1.34 17.93
CA ASP A 71 11.91 0.21 18.62
C ASP A 71 10.47 -0.04 18.11
N ILE A 72 10.28 -0.04 16.78
CA ILE A 72 8.99 -0.32 16.14
C ILE A 72 9.12 -1.67 15.42
N GLU A 73 8.36 -2.65 15.88
CA GLU A 73 8.33 -3.98 15.27
C GLU A 73 7.49 -3.94 14.00
N LEU A 74 8.12 -4.09 12.84
CA LEU A 74 7.46 -4.10 11.54
C LEU A 74 7.40 -5.54 11.00
N SER A 75 6.21 -6.11 10.91
CA SER A 75 5.98 -7.41 10.28
C SER A 75 5.35 -7.23 8.89
N LEU A 76 6.09 -7.59 7.85
CA LEU A 76 5.69 -7.48 6.44
C LEU A 76 5.17 -8.83 5.92
N GLY A 77 4.33 -8.80 4.89
CA GLY A 77 3.70 -10.00 4.33
C GLY A 77 2.76 -10.74 5.30
N VAL A 78 2.32 -10.08 6.37
CA VAL A 78 1.40 -10.62 7.39
C VAL A 78 -0.01 -10.13 7.13
N THR A 79 -0.88 -11.05 6.70
CA THR A 79 -2.31 -10.77 6.53
C THR A 79 -3.05 -10.96 7.85
N VAL A 80 -3.73 -9.92 8.30
CA VAL A 80 -4.70 -10.00 9.41
C VAL A 80 -6.01 -10.56 8.86
N GLU A 81 -6.53 -11.60 9.51
CA GLU A 81 -7.78 -12.25 9.11
C GLU A 81 -8.97 -11.72 9.91
N HIS A 82 -8.83 -11.61 11.23
CA HIS A 82 -9.87 -11.06 12.09
C HIS A 82 -9.30 -10.40 13.35
N ILE A 83 -10.16 -9.66 14.04
CA ILE A 83 -9.89 -8.99 15.31
C ILE A 83 -10.81 -9.62 16.36
N ASP A 84 -10.21 -10.23 17.36
CA ASP A 84 -10.89 -10.77 18.54
C ASP A 84 -10.98 -9.65 19.58
N VAL A 85 -12.12 -8.94 19.57
CA VAL A 85 -12.32 -7.76 20.41
C VAL A 85 -12.45 -8.13 21.88
N ASP A 86 -13.04 -9.30 22.20
CA ASP A 86 -13.20 -9.77 23.58
C ASP A 86 -11.85 -10.16 24.19
N ALA A 87 -10.99 -10.81 23.41
CA ALA A 87 -9.63 -11.15 23.85
C ALA A 87 -8.63 -9.99 23.74
N HIS A 88 -9.00 -8.88 23.07
CA HIS A 88 -8.09 -7.78 22.71
C HIS A 88 -6.88 -8.26 21.87
N GLU A 89 -7.15 -9.11 20.88
CA GLU A 89 -6.12 -9.71 20.04
C GLU A 89 -6.42 -9.55 18.55
N VAL A 90 -5.37 -9.36 17.76
CA VAL A 90 -5.43 -9.46 16.30
C VAL A 90 -4.93 -10.85 15.88
N VAL A 91 -5.68 -11.50 15.00
CA VAL A 91 -5.35 -12.85 14.53
C VAL A 91 -4.98 -12.81 13.05
N THR A 92 -3.81 -13.34 12.72
CA THR A 92 -3.33 -13.42 11.34
C THR A 92 -3.88 -14.66 10.65
N ALA A 93 -3.89 -14.66 9.32
CA ALA A 93 -4.28 -15.82 8.52
C ALA A 93 -3.43 -17.08 8.79
N GLY A 94 -2.23 -16.92 9.38
CA GLY A 94 -1.38 -18.02 9.83
C GLY A 94 -1.68 -18.51 11.26
N GLY A 95 -2.71 -17.97 11.91
CA GLY A 95 -3.11 -18.29 13.28
C GLY A 95 -2.30 -17.61 14.38
N ALA A 96 -1.34 -16.73 14.04
CA ALA A 96 -0.58 -15.99 15.05
C ALA A 96 -1.47 -14.91 15.71
N ARG A 97 -1.29 -14.73 17.02
CA ARG A 97 -2.12 -13.82 17.84
C ARG A 97 -1.27 -12.68 18.40
N TYR A 98 -1.76 -11.46 18.23
CA TYR A 98 -1.09 -10.22 18.64
C TYR A 98 -1.98 -9.45 19.63
N PRO A 99 -1.67 -9.48 20.93
CA PRO A 99 -2.43 -8.75 21.92
C PRO A 99 -2.14 -7.25 21.83
N TYR A 100 -3.16 -6.44 22.10
CA TYR A 100 -3.05 -4.98 22.06
C TYR A 100 -3.77 -4.30 23.23
N TRP A 101 -3.28 -3.12 23.60
CA TRP A 101 -4.03 -2.13 24.38
C TRP A 101 -4.65 -1.08 23.48
N HIS A 102 -3.93 -0.70 22.42
CA HIS A 102 -4.38 0.29 21.45
C HIS A 102 -4.25 -0.31 20.05
N LEU A 103 -5.38 -0.38 19.34
CA LEU A 103 -5.45 -0.87 17.96
C LEU A 103 -5.75 0.29 17.01
N VAL A 104 -4.96 0.40 15.94
CA VAL A 104 -5.21 1.34 14.83
C VAL A 104 -5.47 0.56 13.55
N LEU A 105 -6.61 0.82 12.92
CA LEU A 105 -6.95 0.30 11.60
C LEU A 105 -6.46 1.28 10.53
N ALA A 106 -5.33 0.96 9.91
CA ALA A 106 -4.66 1.77 8.88
C ALA A 106 -4.52 1.01 7.54
N SER A 107 -5.45 0.09 7.25
CA SER A 107 -5.46 -0.77 6.05
C SER A 107 -5.71 0.01 4.75
N GLY A 108 -6.27 1.21 4.83
CA GLY A 108 -6.55 2.06 3.68
C GLY A 108 -7.61 1.46 2.75
N SER A 109 -7.42 1.63 1.45
CA SER A 109 -8.38 1.19 0.41
C SER A 109 -7.73 0.29 -0.64
N ALA A 110 -8.55 -0.52 -1.31
CA ALA A 110 -8.21 -1.28 -2.51
C ALA A 110 -8.65 -0.55 -3.79
N ALA A 111 -8.09 -0.92 -4.94
CA ALA A 111 -8.62 -0.47 -6.23
C ALA A 111 -10.00 -1.10 -6.47
N VAL A 112 -10.92 -0.34 -7.07
CA VAL A 112 -12.25 -0.85 -7.43
C VAL A 112 -12.10 -1.70 -8.70
N PRO A 113 -12.47 -2.99 -8.68
CA PRO A 113 -12.41 -3.83 -9.88
C PRO A 113 -13.32 -3.31 -10.99
N LEU A 114 -12.91 -3.50 -12.24
CA LEU A 114 -13.73 -3.13 -13.39
C LEU A 114 -14.81 -4.19 -13.63
N ALA A 115 -16.06 -3.87 -13.34
CA ALA A 115 -17.19 -4.79 -13.42
C ALA A 115 -17.78 -4.91 -14.84
N VAL A 116 -16.96 -5.33 -15.80
CA VAL A 116 -17.38 -5.65 -17.18
C VAL A 116 -16.82 -7.01 -17.61
N PRO A 117 -17.39 -7.68 -18.63
CA PRO A 117 -16.80 -8.91 -19.16
C PRO A 117 -15.32 -8.72 -19.54
N GLY A 118 -14.43 -9.55 -18.97
CA GLY A 118 -12.98 -9.45 -19.16
C GLY A 118 -12.28 -8.35 -18.33
N GLY A 119 -13.01 -7.63 -17.46
CA GLY A 119 -12.44 -6.58 -16.61
C GLY A 119 -11.46 -7.08 -15.55
N ASP A 120 -11.47 -8.37 -15.25
CA ASP A 120 -10.50 -9.08 -14.41
C ASP A 120 -9.09 -9.13 -15.02
N ALA A 121 -8.97 -8.99 -16.35
CA ALA A 121 -7.68 -8.88 -17.03
C ALA A 121 -7.06 -7.46 -16.92
N ALA A 122 -7.81 -6.47 -16.43
CA ALA A 122 -7.31 -5.11 -16.29
C ALA A 122 -6.34 -5.00 -15.09
N GLN A 123 -5.20 -4.35 -15.31
CA GLN A 123 -4.24 -4.07 -14.24
C GLN A 123 -4.69 -2.84 -13.43
N SER A 124 -4.68 -2.94 -12.10
CA SER A 124 -4.86 -1.80 -11.20
C SER A 124 -3.54 -1.06 -10.96
N LEU A 125 -3.61 0.14 -10.37
CA LEU A 125 -2.46 0.84 -9.81
C LEU A 125 -2.75 1.32 -8.38
N ARG A 126 -2.42 0.47 -7.40
CA ARG A 126 -2.60 0.77 -5.97
C ARG A 126 -1.42 0.37 -5.09
N SER A 127 -0.79 -0.75 -5.42
CA SER A 127 0.35 -1.30 -4.68
C SER A 127 1.68 -1.05 -5.41
N PHE A 128 2.80 -1.26 -4.73
CA PHE A 128 4.10 -1.27 -5.40
C PHE A 128 4.21 -2.41 -6.43
N ALA A 129 3.63 -3.58 -6.14
CA ALA A 129 3.58 -4.71 -7.08
C ALA A 129 2.79 -4.35 -8.35
N ASP A 130 1.67 -3.64 -8.21
CA ASP A 130 0.88 -3.12 -9.34
C ASP A 130 1.74 -2.19 -10.22
N ALA A 131 2.47 -1.27 -9.58
CA ALA A 131 3.32 -0.32 -10.29
C ALA A 131 4.47 -1.03 -11.03
N VAL A 132 5.06 -2.07 -10.43
CA VAL A 132 6.06 -2.93 -11.09
C VAL A 132 5.45 -3.63 -12.30
N ALA A 133 4.28 -4.25 -12.15
CA ALA A 133 3.61 -4.97 -13.22
C ALA A 133 3.29 -4.06 -14.41
N LEU A 134 2.69 -2.89 -14.13
CA LEU A 134 2.39 -1.89 -15.15
C LEU A 134 3.64 -1.36 -15.84
N LYS A 135 4.69 -1.04 -15.08
CA LYS A 135 5.98 -0.58 -15.64
C LYS A 135 6.60 -1.63 -16.55
N MET A 136 6.56 -2.92 -16.17
CA MET A 136 7.09 -4.00 -17.00
C MET A 136 6.26 -4.22 -18.26
N ALA A 137 4.92 -4.16 -18.16
CA ALA A 137 4.03 -4.25 -19.31
C ALA A 137 4.27 -3.10 -20.30
N ALA A 138 4.41 -1.87 -19.80
CA ALA A 138 4.63 -0.67 -20.60
C ALA A 138 5.92 -0.72 -21.44
N ARG A 139 6.96 -1.45 -21.01
CA ARG A 139 8.21 -1.60 -21.77
C ARG A 139 8.05 -2.30 -23.12
N TYR A 140 7.00 -3.11 -23.27
CA TYR A 140 6.75 -3.92 -24.46
C TYR A 140 5.42 -3.59 -25.14
N ALA A 141 4.63 -2.68 -24.56
CA ALA A 141 3.35 -2.29 -25.09
C ALA A 141 3.52 -1.25 -26.21
N SER A 142 2.82 -1.44 -27.32
CA SER A 142 2.65 -0.41 -28.36
C SER A 142 1.45 0.49 -28.07
N THR A 143 0.44 -0.03 -27.38
CA THR A 143 -0.81 0.66 -27.07
C THR A 143 -1.23 0.44 -25.62
N ALA A 144 -1.98 1.38 -25.06
CA ALA A 144 -2.58 1.26 -23.74
C ALA A 144 -3.99 1.85 -23.72
N VAL A 145 -4.90 1.23 -22.95
CA VAL A 145 -6.22 1.77 -22.64
C VAL A 145 -6.30 2.00 -21.14
N VAL A 146 -6.51 3.25 -20.74
CA VAL A 146 -6.69 3.65 -19.34
C VAL A 146 -8.16 3.89 -19.07
N ILE A 147 -8.74 3.11 -18.16
CA ILE A 147 -10.16 3.16 -17.83
C ILE A 147 -10.34 3.98 -16.54
N GLY A 148 -10.95 5.16 -16.68
CA GLY A 148 -11.18 6.11 -15.60
C GLY A 148 -10.37 7.40 -15.74
N GLY A 149 -11.07 8.54 -15.76
CA GLY A 149 -10.48 9.89 -15.86
C GLY A 149 -10.22 10.59 -14.52
N GLY A 150 -10.06 9.83 -13.44
CA GLY A 150 -9.66 10.39 -12.15
C GLY A 150 -8.17 10.76 -12.13
N LEU A 151 -7.71 11.37 -11.03
CA LEU A 151 -6.31 11.83 -10.86
C LEU A 151 -5.28 10.74 -11.25
N ILE A 152 -5.41 9.53 -10.67
CA ILE A 152 -4.48 8.42 -10.94
C ILE A 152 -4.55 7.99 -12.41
N GLY A 153 -5.74 7.98 -13.01
CA GLY A 153 -5.93 7.63 -14.42
C GLY A 153 -5.25 8.62 -15.35
N CYS A 154 -5.44 9.93 -15.13
CA CYS A 154 -4.79 10.98 -15.90
C CYS A 154 -3.26 10.95 -15.77
N GLU A 155 -2.74 10.78 -14.54
CA GLU A 155 -1.30 10.66 -14.30
C GLU A 155 -0.71 9.43 -15.02
N THR A 156 -1.37 8.27 -14.88
CA THR A 156 -0.95 7.02 -15.52
C THR A 156 -0.95 7.14 -17.04
N ALA A 157 -2.02 7.69 -17.62
CA ALA A 157 -2.12 7.90 -19.07
C ALA A 157 -1.03 8.83 -19.58
N GLY A 158 -0.77 9.93 -18.86
CA GLY A 158 0.31 10.86 -19.19
C GLY A 158 1.70 10.21 -19.15
N CYS A 159 1.96 9.38 -18.13
CA CYS A 159 3.22 8.63 -18.04
C CYS A 159 3.38 7.62 -19.19
N LEU A 160 2.34 6.84 -19.50
CA LEU A 160 2.38 5.88 -20.61
C LEU A 160 2.60 6.56 -21.96
N ALA A 161 1.89 7.66 -22.22
CA ALA A 161 2.10 8.47 -23.41
C ALA A 161 3.53 9.05 -23.47
N GLY A 162 4.05 9.53 -22.33
CA GLY A 162 5.43 10.03 -22.21
C GLY A 162 6.50 8.96 -22.47
N LEU A 163 6.18 7.69 -22.26
CA LEU A 163 7.03 6.54 -22.61
C LEU A 163 6.91 6.12 -24.08
N GLY A 164 6.06 6.79 -24.87
CA GLY A 164 5.83 6.49 -26.29
C GLY A 164 4.78 5.40 -26.54
N VAL A 165 3.98 5.03 -25.53
CA VAL A 165 2.87 4.08 -25.70
C VAL A 165 1.65 4.85 -26.24
N ASP A 166 1.06 4.39 -27.35
CA ASP A 166 -0.15 5.01 -27.90
C ASP A 166 -1.33 4.78 -26.95
N THR A 167 -1.73 5.84 -26.24
CA THR A 167 -2.56 5.75 -25.04
C THR A 167 -3.93 6.37 -25.28
N CYS A 168 -4.97 5.57 -25.07
CA CYS A 168 -6.37 6.00 -25.10
C CYS A 168 -6.95 5.99 -23.68
N MET A 169 -7.70 7.03 -23.33
CA MET A 169 -8.46 7.07 -22.08
C MET A 169 -9.94 6.81 -22.36
N VAL A 170 -10.55 5.94 -21.56
CA VAL A 170 -11.99 5.68 -21.57
C VAL A 170 -12.59 6.23 -20.29
N LEU A 171 -13.55 7.14 -20.44
CA LEU A 171 -14.28 7.78 -19.36
C LEU A 171 -15.76 7.40 -19.47
N PRO A 172 -16.50 7.30 -18.35
CA PRO A 172 -17.95 7.20 -18.42
C PRO A 172 -18.51 8.44 -19.12
N GLU A 173 -19.60 8.25 -19.89
CA GLU A 173 -20.36 9.37 -20.44
C GLU A 173 -20.87 10.24 -19.30
N ALA A 174 -20.80 11.56 -19.46
CA ALA A 174 -21.36 12.47 -18.47
C ALA A 174 -22.88 12.24 -18.40
N ALA A 175 -23.39 12.01 -17.20
CA ALA A 175 -24.81 11.88 -16.95
C ALA A 175 -25.57 13.18 -17.22
#